data_AF-A0A3D4DRD7-F1
#
_entry.id   AF-A0A3D4DRD7-F1
#
_cell.length_a   1.000
_cell.length_b   1.000
_cell.length_c   1.000
_cell.angle_alpha   90.00
_cell.angle_beta   90.00
_cell.angle_gamma   90.00
#
_symmetry.space_group_name_H-M   'P 1'
#
loop_
_entity.id
_entity.type
_entity.pdbx_description
1 polymer ?
#
loop_
_entity_poly.entity_id
_entity_poly.type
_entity_poly.pdbx_seq_one_letter_code
_entity_poly.pdbx_strand_id
1 'polypeptide(L)' 'MEIAMLIGGVTPDIAIYAEESFGPAEPITRVLDDQDAIQVANDTACGPTAAVIAPTSSAPGRPPCL' A
#
# COMPACT_ATOMS: atom_id res chain seq x y z
N MET A 1 -1.04 12.97 -21.71
CA MET A 1 -0.27 11.73 -21.46
C MET A 1 0.02 11.73 -19.97
N GLU A 2 -0.54 10.80 -19.22
CA GLU A 2 -0.15 10.58 -17.82
C GLU A 2 0.78 9.37 -17.79
N ILE A 3 1.96 9.54 -17.20
CA ILE A 3 2.98 8.51 -17.07
C ILE A 3 2.95 8.07 -15.62
N ALA A 4 2.99 6.76 -15.36
CA ALA A 4 3.05 6.19 -14.01
C ALA A 4 4.22 5.20 -13.92
N MET A 5 4.95 5.22 -12.82
CA MET A 5 6.05 4.30 -12.52
C MET A 5 5.68 3.43 -11.31
N LEU A 6 5.63 2.10 -11.51
CA LEU A 6 5.42 1.15 -10.42
C LEU A 6 6.76 0.58 -9.97
N ILE A 7 6.99 0.56 -8.66
CA ILE A 7 8.23 0.06 -8.06
C ILE A 7 7.89 -1.07 -7.12
N GLY A 8 8.31 -2.29 -7.49
CA GLY A 8 8.13 -3.49 -6.68
C GLY A 8 9.33 -3.81 -5.82
N GLY A 9 9.12 -4.63 -4.79
CA GLY A 9 10.20 -5.06 -3.88
C GLY A 9 10.66 -3.95 -2.95
N VAL A 10 9.78 -3.02 -2.62
CA VAL A 10 10.07 -1.92 -1.70
C VAL A 10 10.23 -2.48 -0.29
N THR A 11 11.33 -2.13 0.37
CA THR A 11 11.68 -2.48 1.75
C THR A 11 12.02 -1.22 2.55
N PRO A 12 12.01 -1.28 3.89
CA PRO A 12 12.36 -0.13 4.72
C PRO A 12 13.76 0.46 4.47
N ASP A 13 14.68 -0.35 3.95
CA ASP A 13 16.07 0.05 3.71
C ASP A 13 16.26 0.98 2.48
N ILE A 14 15.24 1.24 1.66
CA ILE A 14 15.35 2.08 0.47
C ILE A 14 14.58 3.40 0.62
N ALA A 15 15.14 4.49 0.09
CA ALA A 15 14.64 5.85 0.32
C ALA A 15 13.15 6.04 -0.03
N ILE A 16 12.68 5.43 -1.13
CA ILE A 16 11.29 5.58 -1.58
C ILE A 16 10.25 4.99 -0.61
N TYR A 17 10.68 4.17 0.36
CA TYR A 17 9.79 3.71 1.42
C TYR A 17 9.41 4.84 2.39
N ALA A 18 10.37 5.71 2.74
CA ALA A 18 10.20 6.70 3.80
C ALA A 18 10.01 8.13 3.29
N GLU A 19 10.46 8.42 2.07
CA GLU A 19 10.47 9.77 1.51
C GLU A 19 9.33 10.02 0.53
N GLU A 20 8.66 11.15 0.70
CA GLU A 20 7.63 11.60 -0.22
C GLU A 20 8.27 12.08 -1.53
N SER A 21 8.13 11.28 -2.59
CA SER A 21 8.79 11.55 -3.87
C SER A 21 8.15 12.68 -4.67
N PHE A 22 6.86 13.00 -4.47
CA PHE A 22 6.06 13.99 -5.22
C PHE A 22 6.00 13.83 -6.75
N GLY A 23 6.67 12.82 -7.30
CA GLY A 23 6.61 12.41 -8.70
C GLY A 23 5.58 11.30 -8.93
N PRO A 24 5.34 10.91 -10.19
CA PRO A 24 4.37 9.87 -10.55
C PRO A 24 4.94 8.46 -10.29
N ALA A 25 5.30 8.18 -9.03
CA ALA A 25 5.92 6.94 -8.59
C ALA A 25 5.07 6.28 -7.48
N GLU A 26 4.73 5.02 -7.69
CA GLU A 26 3.88 4.21 -6.80
C GLU A 26 4.72 3.05 -6.22
N PRO A 27 5.20 3.16 -4.96
CA PRO A 27 5.90 2.06 -4.29
C PRO A 27 4.93 0.97 -3.85
N ILE A 28 5.29 -0.29 -4.10
CA ILE A 28 4.49 -1.46 -3.73
C ILE A 28 5.25 -2.30 -2.70
N THR A 29 4.72 -2.29 -1.48
CA THR A 29 5.18 -3.13 -0.35
C THR A 29 4.27 -4.33 -0.20
N ARG A 30 4.84 -5.53 -0.08
CA ARG A 30 4.08 -6.75 0.22
C ARG A 30 3.96 -6.92 1.73
N VAL A 31 2.79 -7.34 2.18
CA VAL A 31 2.47 -7.55 3.59
C VAL A 31 1.86 -8.95 3.77
N LEU A 32 2.07 -9.55 4.93
CA LEU A 32 1.64 -10.92 5.23
C LEU A 32 0.13 -11.00 5.47
N ASP A 33 -0.40 -10.06 6.24
CA ASP A 33 -1.79 -10.03 6.69
C ASP A 33 -2.24 -8.59 6.99
N ASP A 34 -3.48 -8.45 7.45
CA ASP A 34 -4.10 -7.16 7.76
C ASP A 34 -3.37 -6.42 8.89
N GLN A 35 -2.78 -7.11 9.86
CA GLN A 35 -2.04 -6.46 10.95
C GLN A 35 -0.71 -5.92 10.46
N ASP A 36 0.00 -6.69 9.63
CA ASP A 36 1.22 -6.25 8.96
C ASP A 36 0.93 -5.04 8.04
N ALA A 37 -0.20 -5.06 7.31
CA ALA A 37 -0.64 -3.93 6.50
C ALA A 37 -0.84 -2.64 7.32
N ILE A 38 -1.45 -2.76 8.50
CA ILE A 38 -1.67 -1.62 9.41
C ILE A 38 -0.33 -1.11 9.95
N GLN A 39 0.60 -2.00 10.31
CA GLN A 39 1.91 -1.59 10.80
C GLN A 39 2.69 -0.84 9.71
N VAL A 40 2.78 -1.42 8.51
CA VAL A 40 3.47 -0.80 7.37
C VAL A 40 2.85 0.54 6.98
N ALA A 41 1.52 0.65 6.96
CA ALA A 41 0.84 1.91 6.61
C ALA A 41 1.04 3.03 7.64
N ASN A 42 1.25 2.68 8.91
CA ASN A 42 1.49 3.65 9.98
C ASN A 42 2.99 3.93 10.20
N ASP A 43 3.90 3.18 9.57
CA ASP A 43 5.34 3.41 9.65
C ASP A 43 5.79 4.51 8.69
N THR A 44 5.36 5.74 8.97
CA THR A 44 5.72 6.91 8.18
C THR A 44 5.66 8.17 9.02
N ALA A 45 6.53 9.14 8.72
CA ALA A 45 6.49 10.46 9.32
C ALA A 45 5.38 11.35 8.72
N CYS A 46 4.86 10.99 7.55
CA CYS A 46 3.80 11.69 6.84
C CYS A 46 2.44 11.01 7.13
N GLY A 47 1.37 11.77 7.37
CA GLY A 47 0.04 11.18 7.66
C GLY A 47 -1.16 11.94 7.10
N PRO A 48 -1.17 12.38 5.83
CA PRO A 48 -2.27 13.17 5.30
C PRO A 48 -3.56 12.36 5.13
N THR A 49 -3.49 11.16 4.54
CA THR A 49 -4.64 10.28 4.23
C THR A 49 -4.21 8.81 4.08
N ALA A 50 -5.18 7.90 4.18
CA ALA A 50 -5.05 6.49 3.79
C ALA A 50 -6.37 6.00 3.19
N ALA A 51 -6.32 4.98 2.35
CA ALA A 51 -7.50 4.36 1.72
C ALA A 51 -7.44 2.83 1.84
N VAL A 52 -8.61 2.20 2.04
CA VAL A 52 -8.76 0.74 2.08
C VAL A 52 -9.69 0.32 0.96
N ILE A 53 -9.21 -0.59 0.10
CA ILE A 53 -10.00 -1.20 -0.96
C ILE A 53 -10.17 -2.68 -0.61
N ALA A 54 -11.34 -3.03 -0.09
CA ALA A 54 -11.70 -4.38 0.29
C ALA A 54 -13.12 -4.70 -0.21
N PRO A 55 -13.50 -5.99 -0.32
CA PRO A 55 -14.90 -6.38 -0.51
C PRO A 55 -15.79 -5.75 0.56
N THR A 56 -17.08 -5.58 0.25
CA THR A 56 -18.05 -5.11 1.22
C THR A 56 -18.11 -6.07 2.42
N SER A 57 -18.07 -5.52 3.63
CA SER A 57 -18.01 -6.31 4.88
C SER A 57 -19.28 -7.10 5.21
N SER A 58 -20.29 -7.09 4.34
CA SER A 58 -21.61 -7.67 4.58
C SER A 58 -22.13 -8.62 3.51
N ALA A 59 -21.28 -9.18 2.65
CA ALA A 59 -21.70 -10.23 1.71
C ALA A 59 -21.44 -11.63 2.29
N PRO A 60 -22.42 -12.29 2.94
CA PRO A 60 -22.26 -13.68 3.35
C PRO A 60 -22.03 -14.57 2.11
N GLY A 61 -20.94 -15.35 2.12
CA GLY A 61 -20.73 -16.46 1.18
C GLY A 61 -19.95 -16.15 -0.10
N ARG A 62 -19.16 -15.07 -0.19
CA ARG A 62 -18.28 -14.88 -1.36
C ARG A 62 -17.09 -15.85 -1.29
N PRO A 63 -16.89 -16.74 -2.28
CA PRO A 63 -15.72 -17.60 -2.32
C PRO A 63 -14.44 -16.76 -2.48
N PRO A 64 -13.27 -17.26 -2.02
CA PRO A 64 -12.00 -16.58 -2.23
C PRO A 64 -11.80 -16.34 -3.73
N CYS A 65 -11.35 -15.14 -4.08
CA CYS A 65 -10.96 -14.85 -5.46
C CYS A 65 -9.70 -15.66 -5.75
N LEU A 66 -9.71 -16.41 -6.87
CA LEU A 66 -8.55 -17.11 -7.43
C LEU A 66 -7.35 -16.17 -7.61
#